data_AF-A0A0M2EWW2-F1
#
_entry.id   AF-A0A0M2EWW2-F1
#
_cell.length_a   1.000
_cell.length_b   1.000
_cell.length_c   1.000
_cell.angle_alpha   90.00
_cell.angle_beta   90.00
_cell.angle_gamma   90.00
#
_symmetry.space_group_name_H-M   'P 1'
#
loop_
_entity.id
_entity.type
_entity.pdbx_description
1 polymer ?
#
loop_
_entity_poly.entity_id
_entity_poly.type
_entity_poly.pdbx_seq_one_letter_code
_entity_poly.pdbx_strand_id
1 'polypeptide(L)'
;MVKVNRPLFFAFSVLVFILTCWGIWFSFNGYWNLFRLNDVIIFSWKVGILIFGAPILFYFSYLGFCMAVKNKPIGMHGILASACGYLFFIGVVVSFVASMYISFNFREQGYEICPKNSWMDPNKYVKNIALCDEW
;
A
#
# COMPACT_ATOMS: atom_id res chain seq x y z
N MET A 1 -27.74 10.99 22.30
CA MET A 1 -26.44 10.28 22.14
C MET A 1 -26.60 9.23 21.06
N VAL A 2 -25.86 9.32 19.95
CA VAL A 2 -25.92 8.32 18.86
C VAL A 2 -25.21 7.06 19.34
N LYS A 3 -25.94 5.94 19.49
CA LYS A 3 -25.37 4.64 19.83
C LYS A 3 -24.68 4.06 18.59
N VAL A 4 -23.48 3.53 18.78
CA VAL A 4 -22.68 2.92 17.70
C VAL A 4 -23.03 1.44 17.60
N ASN A 5 -23.14 0.90 16.39
CA ASN A 5 -23.32 -0.55 16.21
C ASN A 5 -21.99 -1.29 16.48
N ARG A 6 -21.77 -1.65 17.75
CA ARG A 6 -20.51 -2.26 18.26
C ARG A 6 -19.98 -3.42 17.42
N PRO A 7 -20.77 -4.46 17.07
CA PRO A 7 -20.25 -5.58 16.30
C PRO A 7 -19.81 -5.18 14.89
N LEU A 8 -20.52 -4.24 14.26
CA LEU A 8 -20.19 -3.77 12.92
C LEU A 8 -18.88 -2.98 12.90
N PHE A 9 -18.69 -2.06 13.85
CA PHE A 9 -17.44 -1.30 13.95
C PHE A 9 -16.25 -2.20 14.33
N PHE A 10 -16.47 -3.20 15.17
CA PHE A 10 -15.44 -4.19 15.48
C PHE A 10 -15.03 -4.99 14.24
N ALA A 11 -16.00 -5.56 13.51
CA ALA A 11 -15.74 -6.32 12.29
C ALA A 11 -15.04 -5.47 11.22
N PHE A 12 -15.48 -4.22 11.03
CA PHE A 12 -14.84 -3.28 10.11
C PHE A 12 -13.38 -2.99 10.50
N SER A 13 -13.10 -2.79 11.79
CA SER A 13 -11.75 -2.51 12.29
C SER A 13 -10.79 -3.67 12.06
N VAL A 14 -11.27 -4.90 12.30
CA VAL A 14 -10.53 -6.15 12.04
C VAL A 14 -10.26 -6.32 10.55
N LEU A 15 -11.26 -6.08 9.70
CA LEU A 15 -11.11 -6.16 8.26
C LEU A 15 -10.06 -5.17 7.75
N VAL A 16 -10.12 -3.90 8.17
CA VAL A 16 -9.13 -2.88 7.80
C VAL A 16 -7.74 -3.29 8.26
N PHE A 17 -7.60 -3.82 9.49
CA PHE A 17 -6.32 -4.30 10.00
C PHE A 17 -5.72 -5.41 9.12
N ILE A 18 -6.51 -6.43 8.79
CA ILE A 18 -6.07 -7.58 7.97
C ILE A 18 -5.67 -7.11 6.57
N LEU A 19 -6.49 -6.27 5.92
CA LEU A 19 -6.18 -5.71 4.61
C LEU A 19 -4.90 -4.86 4.63
N THR A 20 -4.67 -4.11 5.71
CA THR A 20 -3.46 -3.31 5.87
C THR A 20 -2.22 -4.20 5.97
N CYS A 21 -2.26 -5.24 6.80
CA CYS A 21 -1.16 -6.21 6.91
C CYS A 21 -0.86 -6.90 5.57
N TRP A 22 -1.91 -7.31 4.84
CA TRP A 22 -1.75 -7.92 3.53
C TRP A 22 -1.14 -6.94 2.51
N GLY A 23 -1.60 -5.68 2.49
CA GLY A 23 -1.06 -4.64 1.61
C GLY A 23 0.41 -4.32 1.90
N ILE A 24 0.81 -4.25 3.18
CA ILE A 24 2.21 -4.08 3.58
C ILE A 24 3.04 -5.26 3.09
N TRP A 25 2.59 -6.49 3.33
CA TRP A 25 3.29 -7.70 2.89
C TRP A 25 3.51 -7.71 1.37
N PHE A 26 2.47 -7.39 0.60
CA PHE A 26 2.55 -7.31 -0.86
C PHE A 26 3.56 -6.25 -1.31
N SER A 27 3.51 -5.05 -0.73
CA SER A 27 4.42 -3.96 -1.06
C SER A 27 5.86 -4.27 -0.66
N PHE A 28 6.06 -4.84 0.53
CA PHE A 28 7.38 -5.23 1.03
C PHE A 28 8.04 -6.27 0.12
N ASN A 29 7.29 -7.26 -0.38
CA ASN A 29 7.82 -8.21 -1.37
C ASN A 29 8.24 -7.52 -2.68
N GLY A 30 7.48 -6.50 -3.13
CA GLY A 30 7.87 -5.69 -4.29
C GLY A 30 9.21 -4.98 -4.10
N TYR A 31 9.39 -4.29 -2.96
CA TYR A 31 10.66 -3.64 -2.62
C TYR A 31 11.80 -4.65 -2.41
N TRP A 32 11.52 -5.78 -1.77
CA TRP A 32 12.51 -6.84 -1.54
C TRP A 32 13.05 -7.42 -2.84
N ASN A 33 12.17 -7.71 -3.80
CA ASN A 33 12.55 -8.18 -5.13
C ASN A 33 13.33 -7.12 -5.92
N LEU A 34 13.00 -5.84 -5.71
CA LEU A 34 13.71 -4.72 -6.31
C LEU A 34 15.15 -4.62 -5.80
N PHE A 35 15.37 -4.65 -4.49
CA PHE A 35 16.72 -4.55 -3.91
C PHE A 35 17.63 -5.74 -4.26
N ARG A 36 17.04 -6.92 -4.51
CA ARG A 36 17.78 -8.11 -4.94
C ARG A 36 17.99 -8.19 -6.45
N LEU A 37 17.42 -7.27 -7.24
CA LEU A 37 17.48 -7.31 -8.70
C LEU A 37 17.10 -8.71 -9.24
N ASN A 38 16.01 -9.24 -8.68
CA ASN A 38 15.46 -10.53 -9.11
C ASN A 38 15.05 -10.48 -10.59
N ASP A 39 14.89 -11.65 -11.20
CA ASP A 39 14.56 -11.74 -12.62
C ASP A 39 13.13 -11.33 -12.94
N VAL A 40 12.26 -11.32 -11.92
CA VAL A 40 10.88 -10.82 -11.97
C VAL A 40 10.66 -9.84 -10.81
N ILE A 41 10.26 -8.61 -11.15
CA ILE A 41 10.02 -7.55 -10.18
C ILE A 41 8.64 -6.96 -10.44
N ILE A 42 7.76 -7.05 -9.45
CA ILE A 42 6.42 -6.44 -9.50
C ILE A 42 6.47 -5.16 -8.69
N PHE A 43 6.48 -4.02 -9.36
CA PHE A 43 6.57 -2.72 -8.71
C PHE A 43 5.80 -1.65 -9.46
N SER A 44 5.16 -0.74 -8.73
CA SER A 44 4.57 0.48 -9.28
C SER A 44 4.40 1.50 -8.18
N TRP A 45 4.16 2.77 -8.55
CA TRP A 45 3.83 3.81 -7.58
C TRP A 45 2.66 3.41 -6.65
N LYS A 46 1.68 2.63 -7.16
CA LYS A 46 0.54 2.13 -6.37
C LYS A 46 0.99 1.15 -5.30
N VAL A 47 1.92 0.26 -5.64
CA VAL A 47 2.53 -0.68 -4.69
C VAL A 47 3.33 0.09 -3.65
N GLY A 48 4.06 1.13 -4.05
CA GLY A 48 4.82 1.98 -3.13
C GLY A 48 3.95 2.69 -2.09
N ILE A 49 2.80 3.23 -2.52
CA ILE A 49 1.86 3.95 -1.62
C ILE A 49 1.36 3.06 -0.49
N LEU A 50 1.22 1.75 -0.67
CA LEU A 50 0.67 0.86 0.37
C LEU A 50 1.48 0.90 1.67
N ILE A 51 2.81 1.03 1.61
CA ILE A 51 3.64 1.17 2.82
C ILE A 51 3.41 2.53 3.50
N PHE A 52 3.33 3.59 2.72
CA PHE A 52 3.10 4.94 3.27
C PHE A 52 1.66 5.17 3.75
N GLY A 53 0.69 4.43 3.21
CA GLY A 53 -0.71 4.41 3.65
C GLY A 53 -0.97 3.52 4.86
N ALA A 54 -0.05 2.61 5.20
CA ALA A 54 -0.24 1.73 6.35
C ALA A 54 -0.44 2.46 7.69
N PRO A 55 0.33 3.53 8.03
CA PRO A 55 0.14 4.23 9.31
C PRO A 55 -1.26 4.81 9.47
N ILE A 56 -1.84 5.40 8.42
CA ILE A 56 -3.18 5.99 8.47
C ILE A 56 -4.25 4.90 8.57
N LEU A 57 -4.10 3.77 7.86
CA LEU A 57 -5.03 2.66 7.91
C LEU A 57 -5.01 1.94 9.27
N PHE A 58 -3.83 1.75 9.87
CA PHE A 58 -3.73 1.25 11.24
C PHE A 58 -4.38 2.19 12.25
N TYR A 59 -4.21 3.50 12.07
CA TYR A 59 -4.87 4.48 12.91
C TYR A 59 -6.39 4.42 12.78
N PHE A 60 -6.93 4.27 11.56
CA PHE A 60 -8.36 4.04 11.36
C PHE A 60 -8.87 2.77 12.03
N SER A 61 -8.12 1.67 11.92
CA SER A 61 -8.45 0.41 12.61
C SER A 61 -8.48 0.60 14.14
N TYR A 62 -7.47 1.28 14.69
CA TYR A 62 -7.41 1.59 16.13
C TYR A 62 -8.60 2.44 16.61
N LEU A 63 -8.97 3.48 15.86
CA LEU A 63 -10.14 4.30 16.17
C LEU A 63 -11.43 3.48 16.14
N GLY A 64 -11.57 2.60 15.15
CA GLY A 64 -12.72 1.70 15.05
C GLY A 64 -12.85 0.75 16.25
N PHE A 65 -11.74 0.16 16.71
CA PHE A 65 -11.72 -0.63 17.96
C PHE A 65 -12.15 0.21 19.16
N CYS A 66 -11.61 1.42 19.28
CA CYS A 66 -11.96 2.31 20.38
C CYS A 66 -13.44 2.71 20.38
N MET A 67 -14.04 2.93 19.20
CA MET A 67 -15.47 3.21 19.05
C MET A 67 -16.33 2.00 19.43
N ALA A 68 -15.94 0.79 19.04
CA ALA A 68 -16.63 -0.44 19.42
C ALA A 68 -16.59 -0.70 20.94
N VAL A 69 -15.45 -0.44 21.59
CA VAL A 69 -15.27 -0.62 23.05
C VAL A 69 -16.03 0.47 23.82
N LYS A 70 -15.79 1.75 23.51
CA LYS A 70 -16.34 2.90 24.26
C LYS A 70 -17.79 3.24 23.89
N ASN A 71 -18.34 2.62 22.84
CA ASN A 71 -19.70 2.83 22.32
C ASN A 71 -20.05 4.32 22.09
N LYS A 72 -19.05 5.10 21.69
CA LYS A 72 -19.19 6.52 21.37
C LYS A 72 -18.38 6.83 20.11
N PRO A 73 -18.84 7.76 19.26
CA PRO A 73 -18.06 8.20 18.12
C PRO A 73 -16.77 8.86 18.62
N ILE A 74 -15.65 8.48 18.02
CA ILE A 74 -14.34 9.08 18.29
C ILE A 74 -13.89 9.74 16.99
N GLY A 75 -13.73 11.05 17.03
CA GLY A 75 -13.28 11.82 15.87
C GLY A 75 -11.79 11.61 15.61
N MET A 76 -11.41 11.65 14.35
CA MET A 76 -10.03 11.60 13.90
C MET A 76 -9.39 13.00 14.03
N HIS A 77 -8.82 13.32 15.20
CA HIS A 77 -8.24 14.64 15.47
C HIS A 77 -6.91 14.53 16.25
N GLY A 78 -6.10 15.57 16.16
CA GLY A 78 -4.83 15.68 16.87
C GLY A 78 -3.58 15.44 16.02
N ILE A 79 -2.43 15.61 16.65
CA ILE A 79 -1.10 15.58 16.01
C ILE A 79 -0.85 14.25 15.28
N LEU A 80 -1.30 13.13 15.84
CA LEU A 80 -1.17 11.79 15.26
C LEU A 80 -1.92 11.67 13.91
N ALA A 81 -3.15 12.17 13.84
CA ALA A 81 -3.93 12.16 12.60
C ALA A 81 -3.27 13.01 11.52
N SER A 82 -2.80 14.21 11.90
CA SER A 82 -2.09 15.10 10.98
C SER A 82 -0.77 14.49 10.50
N ALA A 83 0.03 13.91 11.39
CA ALA A 83 1.30 13.28 11.06
C ALA A 83 1.11 12.09 10.09
N CYS A 84 0.15 11.20 10.35
CA CYS A 84 -0.19 10.11 9.45
C CYS A 84 -0.66 10.62 8.08
N GLY A 85 -1.45 11.70 8.05
CA GLY A 85 -1.88 12.35 6.81
C GLY A 85 -0.69 12.91 6.01
N TYR A 86 0.21 13.66 6.64
CA TYR A 86 1.40 14.20 5.98
C TYR A 86 2.32 13.08 5.46
N LEU A 87 2.54 12.02 6.24
CA LEU A 87 3.31 10.86 5.81
C LEU A 87 2.71 10.20 4.57
N PHE A 88 1.38 10.08 4.50
CA PHE A 88 0.71 9.56 3.33
C PHE A 88 0.94 10.44 2.09
N PHE A 89 0.75 11.75 2.19
CA PHE A 89 0.95 12.67 1.06
C PHE A 89 2.40 12.68 0.56
N ILE A 90 3.37 12.74 1.48
CA ILE A 90 4.80 12.63 1.13
C ILE A 90 5.05 11.28 0.45
N GLY A 91 4.48 10.22 1.00
CA GLY A 91 4.57 8.87 0.44
C GLY A 91 4.04 8.75 -0.98
N VAL A 92 2.94 9.41 -1.31
CA VAL A 92 2.40 9.47 -2.67
C VAL A 92 3.41 10.10 -3.63
N VAL A 93 3.96 11.27 -3.27
CA VAL A 93 4.94 11.97 -4.10
C VAL A 93 6.21 11.13 -4.27
N VAL A 94 6.74 10.59 -3.18
CA VAL A 94 7.94 9.74 -3.19
C VAL A 94 7.72 8.48 -4.01
N SER A 95 6.59 7.80 -3.85
CA SER A 95 6.27 6.58 -4.60
C SER A 95 6.13 6.85 -6.10
N PHE A 96 5.57 7.99 -6.46
CA PHE A 96 5.46 8.40 -7.86
C PHE A 96 6.84 8.67 -8.49
N VAL A 97 7.66 9.50 -7.83
CA VAL A 97 9.03 9.80 -8.29
C VAL A 97 9.89 8.55 -8.35
N ALA A 98 9.83 7.70 -7.32
CA ALA A 98 10.55 6.44 -7.28
C ALA A 98 10.14 5.53 -8.44
N SER A 99 8.85 5.41 -8.75
CA SER A 99 8.36 4.58 -9.86
C SER A 99 8.92 5.05 -11.21
N MET A 100 9.06 6.36 -11.42
CA MET A 100 9.69 6.90 -12.63
C MET A 100 11.18 6.54 -12.65
N TYR A 101 11.91 6.84 -11.57
CA TYR A 101 13.35 6.57 -11.47
C TYR A 101 13.69 5.10 -11.69
N ILE A 102 12.95 4.19 -11.05
CA ILE A 102 13.12 2.74 -11.18
C ILE A 102 12.87 2.31 -12.63
N SER A 103 11.84 2.85 -13.27
CA SER A 103 11.55 2.51 -14.68
C SER A 103 12.67 2.94 -15.62
N PHE A 104 13.32 4.08 -15.38
CA PHE A 104 14.47 4.51 -16.17
C PHE A 104 15.69 3.60 -15.93
N ASN A 105 16.04 3.36 -14.66
CA ASN A 105 17.21 2.55 -14.29
C ASN A 105 17.07 1.09 -14.80
N PHE A 106 15.87 0.52 -14.73
CA PHE A 106 15.62 -0.85 -15.22
C PHE A 106 15.74 -0.98 -16.72
N ARG A 107 15.40 0.05 -17.51
CA ARG A 107 15.66 0.05 -18.95
C ARG A 107 17.15 0.03 -19.28
N GLU A 108 17.98 0.72 -18.48
CA GLU A 108 19.44 0.67 -18.63
C GLU A 108 20.04 -0.68 -18.23
N GLN A 109 19.43 -1.36 -17.25
CA GLN A 109 19.83 -2.69 -16.78
C GLN A 109 19.31 -3.85 -17.65
N GLY A 110 18.62 -3.56 -18.75
CA GLY A 110 18.11 -4.57 -19.68
C GLY A 110 16.83 -5.27 -19.24
N TYR A 111 16.07 -4.69 -18.31
CA TYR A 111 14.74 -5.18 -17.96
C TYR A 111 13.68 -4.66 -18.94
N GLU A 112 12.80 -5.56 -19.35
CA GLU A 112 11.63 -5.28 -20.17
C GLU A 112 10.37 -5.21 -19.31
N ILE A 113 9.39 -4.42 -19.74
CA ILE A 113 8.10 -4.27 -19.07
C ILE A 113 7.10 -5.21 -19.76
N CYS A 114 6.46 -6.10 -18.99
CA CYS A 114 5.42 -6.97 -19.53
C CYS A 114 4.18 -6.14 -19.93
N PRO A 115 3.47 -6.53 -21.01
CA PRO A 115 2.19 -5.94 -21.34
C PRO A 115 1.21 -6.16 -20.19
N LYS A 116 0.37 -5.15 -19.95
CA LYS A 116 -0.63 -5.19 -18.89
C LYS A 116 -2.02 -5.40 -19.46
N ASN A 117 -2.80 -6.21 -18.75
CA ASN A 117 -4.19 -6.45 -19.08
C ASN A 117 -5.09 -5.31 -18.56
N SER A 118 -4.77 -4.74 -17.39
CA SER A 118 -5.50 -3.60 -16.84
C SER A 118 -4.59 -2.42 -16.50
N TRP A 119 -5.13 -1.21 -16.64
CA TRP A 119 -4.47 0.01 -16.14
C TRP A 119 -4.36 0.02 -14.62
N MET A 120 -5.22 -0.75 -13.93
CA MET A 120 -5.17 -0.90 -12.48
C MET A 120 -3.91 -1.65 -12.02
N ASP A 121 -3.34 -2.48 -12.89
CA ASP A 121 -2.32 -3.44 -12.53
C ASP A 121 -0.93 -2.79 -12.31
N PRO A 122 -0.14 -3.31 -11.36
CA PRO A 122 1.25 -2.88 -11.15
C PRO A 122 2.11 -3.16 -12.39
N ASN A 123 3.30 -2.55 -12.48
CA ASN A 123 4.23 -2.91 -13.55
C ASN A 123 4.95 -4.20 -13.17
N LYS A 124 5.10 -5.11 -14.13
CA LYS A 124 5.95 -6.30 -14.01
C LYS A 124 7.17 -6.07 -14.90
N TYR A 125 8.36 -6.05 -14.28
CA TYR A 125 9.65 -5.92 -14.94
C TYR A 125 10.32 -7.29 -14.96
N VAL A 126 10.83 -7.69 -16.13
CA VAL A 126 11.50 -8.99 -16.31
C VAL A 126 12.80 -8.83 -17.10
N LYS A 127 13.84 -9.62 -16.78
CA LYS A 127 15.07 -9.63 -17.61
C LYS A 127 14.89 -10.39 -18.92
N ASN A 128 14.00 -11.37 -18.93
CA ASN A 128 13.70 -12.17 -20.12
C ASN A 128 12.19 -12.11 -20.37
N ILE A 129 11.80 -11.70 -21.58
CA ILE A 129 10.39 -11.57 -21.98
C ILE A 129 9.64 -12.91 -21.87
N ALA A 130 10.32 -14.05 -21.95
CA ALA A 130 9.73 -15.37 -21.72
C ALA A 130 9.20 -15.56 -20.28
N LEU A 131 9.62 -14.73 -19.33
CA LEU A 131 9.10 -14.71 -17.95
C LEU A 131 7.84 -13.84 -17.81
N CYS A 132 7.36 -13.24 -18.91
CA CYS A 132 6.07 -12.53 -18.96
C CYS A 132 4.87 -13.48 -19.02
N ASP A 133 5.04 -14.78 -18.79
CA ASP A 133 3.90 -15.70 -18.68
C ASP A 133 2.89 -15.22 -17.64
N GLU A 134 1.63 -15.46 -18.02
CA GLU A 134 0.42 -14.72 -17.70
C GLU A 134 0.21 -14.46 -16.20
N TRP A 135 -0.26 -13.26 -15.89
CA TRP A 135 -0.45 -12.71 -14.56
C TRP A 135 -1.86 -12.13 -14.43
#